data_AF-A0A4Z2HN09-F1
#
_entry.id   AF-A0A4Z2HN09-F1
#
_cell.length_a   1.000
_cell.length_b   1.000
_cell.length_c   1.000
_cell.angle_alpha   90.00
_cell.angle_beta   90.00
_cell.angle_gamma   90.00
#
_symmetry.space_group_name_H-M   'P 1'
#
loop_
_entity.id
_entity.type
_entity.pdbx_description
1 polymer ?
#
loop_
_entity_poly.entity_id
_entity_poly.type
_entity_poly.pdbx_seq_one_letter_code
_entity_poly.pdbx_strand_id
1 'polypeptide(L)'
;MIEKLNLTCDVLQSHRQLACCPSYCGVPLHGKDMLIYSNVDIERKPLMLTGHHGEVSAMTFGKRSSPVLLCSASADYIIVWDIELCQLRTQEGENICICVYAMHSTVMLLP
;
A
#
# COMPACT_ATOMS: atom_id res chain seq x y z
N MET A 1 21.89 15.47 -7.18
CA MET A 1 22.29 14.67 -6.00
C MET A 1 21.49 13.37 -6.08
N ILE A 2 22.15 12.22 -6.28
CA ILE A 2 21.47 10.91 -6.35
C ILE A 2 21.82 10.22 -5.04
N GLU A 3 20.85 10.12 -4.13
CA GLU A 3 21.02 9.36 -2.90
C GLU A 3 20.89 7.87 -3.21
N LYS A 4 21.91 7.10 -2.82
CA LYS A 4 21.97 5.67 -3.04
C LYS A 4 21.62 4.97 -1.73
N LEU A 5 20.33 4.67 -1.54
CA LEU A 5 19.87 3.86 -0.42
C LEU A 5 20.21 2.38 -0.68
N ASN A 6 21.02 1.80 0.20
CA ASN A 6 21.30 0.36 0.22
C ASN A 6 20.31 -0.32 1.18
N LEU A 7 19.49 -1.25 0.65
CA LEU A 7 18.72 -2.19 1.46
C LEU A 7 19.44 -3.55 1.44
N THR A 8 19.86 -4.02 2.61
CA THR A 8 20.36 -5.40 2.79
C THR A 8 19.21 -6.30 3.21
N CYS A 9 19.04 -7.44 2.53
CA CYS A 9 18.05 -8.45 2.85
C CYS A 9 18.75 -9.80 3.03
N ASP A 10 18.70 -10.34 4.25
CA ASP A 10 19.42 -11.58 4.63
C ASP A 10 18.70 -12.88 4.22
N VAL A 11 17.57 -12.77 3.50
CA VAL A 11 16.83 -13.90 2.93
C VAL A 11 16.47 -13.55 1.49
N LEU A 12 16.82 -14.41 0.53
CA LEU A 12 16.35 -14.30 -0.85
C LEU A 12 14.82 -14.53 -0.91
N GLN A 13 14.04 -13.55 -0.49
CA GLN A 13 12.63 -13.47 -0.86
C GLN A 13 12.56 -12.93 -2.28
N SER A 14 12.91 -13.79 -3.23
CA SER A 14 12.69 -13.53 -4.65
C SER A 14 11.23 -13.13 -4.86
N HIS A 15 11.00 -11.95 -5.45
CA HIS A 15 9.71 -11.43 -5.94
C HIS A 15 8.81 -10.60 -5.00
N ARG A 16 9.35 -9.81 -4.05
CA ARG A 16 8.54 -8.76 -3.40
C ARG A 16 8.44 -7.51 -4.30
N GLN A 17 7.29 -7.33 -4.95
CA GLN A 17 7.04 -6.17 -5.81
C GLN A 17 6.84 -4.90 -4.96
N LEU A 18 7.58 -3.84 -5.30
CA LEU A 18 7.33 -2.48 -4.81
C LEU A 18 6.42 -1.75 -5.80
N ALA A 19 5.65 -0.78 -5.30
CA ALA A 19 4.96 0.18 -6.15
C ALA A 19 5.51 1.58 -5.90
N CYS A 20 5.67 2.39 -6.95
CA CYS A 20 6.07 3.78 -6.82
C CYS A 20 5.25 4.65 -7.77
N CYS A 21 4.93 5.87 -7.33
CA CYS A 21 4.45 6.97 -8.16
C CYS A 21 5.24 8.24 -7.78
N PRO A 22 5.05 9.38 -8.47
CA PRO A 22 5.79 10.60 -8.13
C PRO A 22 5.65 11.03 -6.67
N SER A 23 4.49 10.78 -6.04
CA SER A 23 4.20 11.25 -4.68
C SER A 23 4.47 10.22 -3.58
N TYR A 24 4.46 8.93 -3.90
CA TYR A 24 4.52 7.86 -2.89
C TYR A 24 5.28 6.62 -3.36
N CYS A 25 5.85 5.89 -2.42
CA CYS A 25 6.36 4.53 -2.60
C CYS A 25 5.68 3.58 -1.61
N GLY A 26 5.21 2.44 -2.10
CA GLY A 26 4.63 1.36 -1.32
C GLY A 26 5.58 0.17 -1.25
N VAL A 27 5.78 -0.36 -0.05
CA VAL A 27 6.61 -1.54 0.20
C VAL A 27 5.83 -2.58 1.02
N PRO A 28 5.96 -3.88 0.71
CA PRO A 28 5.35 -4.92 1.52
C PRO A 28 6.08 -5.08 2.86
N LEU A 29 5.32 -5.21 3.94
CA LEU A 29 5.78 -5.39 5.31
C LEU A 29 5.20 -6.68 5.90
N HIS A 30 6.06 -7.53 6.49
CA HIS A 30 5.66 -8.79 7.15
C HIS A 30 4.72 -9.69 6.32
N GLY A 31 4.74 -9.54 4.99
CA GLY A 31 4.00 -10.39 4.08
C GLY A 31 2.61 -9.89 3.70
N LYS A 32 1.75 -9.60 4.69
CA LYS A 32 0.35 -9.18 4.46
C LYS A 32 0.08 -7.68 4.58
N ASP A 33 0.98 -6.96 5.24
CA ASP A 33 0.84 -5.53 5.49
C ASP A 33 1.68 -4.73 4.48
N MET A 34 1.45 -3.43 4.39
CA MET A 34 2.18 -2.56 3.48
C MET A 34 2.50 -1.22 4.16
N LEU A 35 3.68 -0.67 3.87
CA LEU A 35 4.06 0.69 4.28
C LEU A 35 4.08 1.61 3.07
N ILE A 36 3.44 2.77 3.20
CA ILE A 36 3.42 3.82 2.19
C ILE A 36 4.22 5.02 2.69
N TYR A 37 5.28 5.34 1.96
CA TYR A 37 6.17 6.46 2.20
C TYR A 37 5.81 7.62 1.26
N SER A 38 5.87 8.85 1.76
CA SER A 38 5.81 10.03 0.89
C SER A 38 7.18 10.27 0.26
N ASN A 39 7.19 10.54 -1.04
CA ASN A 39 8.37 11.00 -1.77
C ASN A 39 8.53 12.52 -1.75
N VAL A 40 7.53 13.23 -1.25
CA VAL A 40 7.49 14.70 -1.21
C VAL A 40 7.78 15.22 0.19
N ASP A 41 7.28 14.53 1.22
CA ASP A 41 7.49 14.87 2.62
C ASP A 41 8.18 13.71 3.36
N ILE A 42 9.51 13.74 3.40
CA ILE A 42 10.34 12.66 3.96
C ILE A 42 10.28 12.56 5.50
N GLU A 43 9.87 13.64 6.17
CA GLU A 43 9.71 13.68 7.63
C GLU A 43 8.36 13.07 8.05
N ARG A 44 7.45 12.90 7.10
CA ARG A 44 6.14 12.29 7.35
C ARG A 44 6.31 10.82 7.74
N LYS A 45 5.67 10.45 8.86
CA LYS A 45 5.61 9.04 9.28
C LYS A 45 4.96 8.17 8.18
N PRO A 46 5.50 6.98 7.89
CA PRO A 46 4.93 6.07 6.91
C PRO A 46 3.50 5.67 7.29
N LEU A 47 2.62 5.60 6.30
CA LEU A 47 1.26 5.10 6.46
C LEU A 47 1.30 3.56 6.42
N MET A 48 0.79 2.91 7.45
CA MET A 48 0.68 1.45 7.50
C MET A 48 -0.69 1.00 7.02
N LEU A 49 -0.74 0.26 5.92
CA LEU A 49 -1.96 -0.34 5.40
C LEU A 49 -2.05 -1.79 5.86
N THR A 50 -3.16 -2.13 6.52
CA THR A 50 -3.45 -3.49 6.96
C THR A 50 -4.82 -3.91 6.44
N GLY A 51 -4.95 -5.16 6.04
CA GLY A 51 -6.22 -5.65 5.48
C GLY A 51 -6.14 -7.07 4.98
N HIS A 52 -5.14 -7.38 4.15
CA HIS A 52 -4.97 -8.73 3.60
C HIS A 52 -4.84 -9.79 4.69
N HIS A 53 -5.49 -10.93 4.48
CA HIS A 53 -5.34 -12.11 5.30
C HIS A 53 -4.14 -12.95 4.84
N GLY A 54 -3.83 -12.90 3.54
CA GLY A 54 -2.69 -13.58 2.93
C GLY A 54 -1.51 -12.66 2.60
N GLU A 55 -0.43 -13.27 2.10
CA GLU A 55 0.74 -12.55 1.61
C GLU A 55 0.37 -11.69 0.38
N VAL A 56 0.75 -10.41 0.40
CA VAL A 56 0.62 -9.50 -0.74
C VAL A 56 1.58 -9.95 -1.84
N SER A 57 1.01 -10.31 -2.98
CA SER A 57 1.75 -10.82 -4.14
C SER A 57 2.06 -9.74 -5.17
N ALA A 58 1.25 -8.68 -5.24
CA ALA A 58 1.44 -7.58 -6.19
C ALA A 58 0.85 -6.26 -5.67
N MET A 59 1.41 -5.15 -6.16
CA MET A 59 0.89 -3.81 -5.88
C MET A 59 1.16 -2.84 -7.04
N THR A 60 0.25 -1.89 -7.27
CA THR A 60 0.42 -0.86 -8.31
C THR A 60 -0.37 0.41 -8.01
N PHE A 61 0.23 1.57 -8.26
CA PHE A 61 -0.47 2.85 -8.17
C PHE A 61 -1.30 3.12 -9.43
N GLY A 62 -2.47 3.72 -9.24
CA GLY A 62 -3.28 4.24 -10.33
C GLY A 62 -2.59 5.40 -11.07
N LYS A 63 -3.02 5.66 -12.31
CA LYS A 63 -2.46 6.74 -13.15
C LYS A 63 -2.96 8.14 -12.78
N ARG A 64 -4.02 8.24 -11.98
CA ARG A 64 -4.57 9.53 -11.54
C ARG A 64 -3.69 10.14 -10.46
N SER A 65 -3.52 11.46 -10.52
CA SER A 65 -2.73 12.21 -9.53
C SER A 65 -3.51 12.53 -8.25
N SER A 66 -4.85 12.54 -8.30
CA SER A 66 -5.72 12.71 -7.12
C SER A 66 -7.12 12.12 -7.39
N PRO A 67 -7.67 11.31 -6.46
CA PRO A 67 -6.94 10.73 -5.33
C PRO A 67 -5.86 9.77 -5.84
N VAL A 68 -4.74 9.66 -5.11
CA VAL A 68 -3.74 8.64 -5.40
C VAL A 68 -4.28 7.30 -4.92
N LEU A 69 -4.63 6.44 -5.88
CA LEU A 69 -5.09 5.09 -5.60
C LEU A 69 -3.94 4.09 -5.66
N LEU A 70 -3.95 3.12 -4.76
CA LEU A 70 -3.06 1.96 -4.78
C LEU A 70 -3.92 0.70 -4.84
N CYS A 71 -3.62 -0.21 -5.76
CA CYS A 71 -4.18 -1.56 -5.74
C CYS A 71 -3.15 -2.50 -5.13
N SER A 72 -3.57 -3.36 -4.22
CA SER A 72 -2.78 -4.49 -3.72
C SER A 72 -3.54 -5.79 -3.94
N ALA A 73 -2.82 -6.85 -4.25
CA ALA A 73 -3.40 -8.17 -4.49
C ALA A 73 -2.75 -9.21 -3.58
N SER A 74 -3.56 -10.13 -3.09
CA SER A 74 -3.13 -11.39 -2.49
C SER A 74 -4.00 -12.52 -3.05
N ALA A 75 -3.77 -13.75 -2.60
CA ALA A 75 -4.55 -14.92 -3.00
C ALA A 75 -6.01 -14.86 -2.52
N ASP A 76 -6.30 -14.02 -1.52
CA ASP A 76 -7.63 -13.83 -0.96
C ASP A 76 -8.49 -12.87 -1.79
N TYR A 77 -8.01 -11.66 -2.02
CA TYR A 77 -8.71 -10.57 -2.69
C TYR A 77 -7.72 -9.49 -3.15
N ILE A 78 -8.25 -8.53 -3.90
CA ILE A 78 -7.59 -7.28 -4.27
C ILE A 78 -8.18 -6.17 -3.41
N ILE A 79 -7.37 -5.30 -2.81
CA ILE A 79 -7.84 -4.09 -2.13
C ILE A 79 -7.43 -2.87 -2.95
N VAL A 80 -8.34 -1.89 -3.07
CA VAL A 80 -8.02 -0.56 -3.60
C VAL A 80 -8.03 0.44 -2.45
N TRP A 81 -6.89 1.10 -2.26
CA TRP A 81 -6.64 2.08 -1.22
C TRP A 81 -6.68 3.48 -1.81
N ASP A 82 -7.43 4.39 -1.19
CA ASP A 82 -7.25 5.83 -1.35
C ASP A 82 -6.23 6.31 -0.33
N ILE A 83 -5.02 6.64 -0.78
CA ILE A 83 -3.89 6.95 0.10
C ILE A 83 -4.14 8.22 0.91
N GLU A 84 -4.77 9.24 0.31
CA GLU A 84 -5.03 10.52 0.96
C GLU A 84 -6.10 10.35 2.03
N LEU A 85 -7.17 9.61 1.73
CA LEU A 85 -8.20 9.29 2.72
C LEU A 85 -7.66 8.42 3.86
N CYS A 86 -6.84 7.42 3.56
CA CYS A 86 -6.23 6.57 4.60
C CYS A 86 -5.34 7.40 5.54
N GLN A 87 -4.58 8.35 4.99
CA GLN A 87 -3.77 9.25 5.81
C GLN A 87 -4.61 10.11 6.75
N LEU A 88 -5.71 10.70 6.24
CA LEU A 88 -6.60 11.52 7.03
C LEU A 88 -7.16 10.73 8.23
N ARG A 89 -7.67 9.52 7.96
CA ARG A 89 -8.22 8.62 8.98
C ARG A 89 -7.19 8.21 10.04
N THR A 90 -5.95 7.97 9.60
CA THR A 90 -4.84 7.68 10.52
C THR A 90 -4.57 8.83 11.47
N GLN A 91 -4.63 10.07 10.97
CA GLN A 91 -4.40 11.27 11.76
C GLN A 91 -5.54 11.50 12.76
N GLU A 92 -6.76 11.08 12.41
CA GLU A 92 -7.94 11.10 13.28
C GLU A 92 -7.95 9.94 14.30
N GLY A 93 -6.95 9.04 14.25
CA GLY A 93 -6.81 7.92 15.17
C GLY A 93 -7.67 6.70 14.81
N GLU A 94 -8.26 6.67 13.61
CA GLU A 94 -8.97 5.49 13.12
C GLU A 94 -7.99 4.40 12.66
N ASN A 95 -8.32 3.15 12.94
CA ASN A 95 -7.57 2.02 12.39
C ASN A 95 -7.80 1.96 10.87
N ILE A 96 -6.70 1.91 10.11
CA ILE A 96 -6.71 1.81 8.64
C ILE A 96 -6.99 0.35 8.25
N CYS A 97 -8.10 -0.19 8.71
CA CYS A 97 -8.69 -1.42 8.21
C CYS A 97 -9.99 -1.03 7.54
N ILE A 98 -9.90 -0.41 6.36
CA ILE A 98 -11.09 0.00 5.62
C ILE A 98 -10.93 -0.49 4.20
N CYS A 99 -11.56 -1.63 3.93
CA CYS A 99 -11.83 -2.14 2.61
C CYS A 99 -12.40 -1.02 1.72
N VAL A 100 -11.87 -0.89 0.50
CA VAL A 100 -12.70 -0.48 -0.63
C VAL A 100 -12.35 -1.35 -1.84
N TYR A 101 -13.37 -2.08 -2.32
CA TYR A 101 -13.39 -2.93 -3.52
C TYR A 101 -12.56 -4.23 -3.49
N ALA A 102 -13.00 -5.20 -2.68
CA ALA A 102 -12.63 -6.61 -2.90
C ALA A 102 -13.33 -7.13 -4.18
N MET A 103 -12.57 -7.26 -5.27
CA MET A 103 -13.04 -7.92 -6.50
C MET A 103 -13.05 -9.44 -6.30
N HIS A 104 -13.96 -9.97 -5.48
CA HIS A 104 -14.29 -11.39 -5.51
C HIS A 104 -15.46 -11.60 -6.47
N SER A 105 -15.16 -12.06 -7.68
CA SER A 105 -15.98 -12.66 -8.74
C SER A 105 -17.41 -12.17 -9.03
N THR A 106 -18.24 -11.69 -8.09
CA THR A 106 -19.55 -11.07 -8.37
C THR A 106 -20.18 -10.25 -7.22
N VAL A 107 -19.49 -9.91 -6.11
CA VAL A 107 -20.18 -9.18 -5.02
C VAL A 107 -19.34 -8.03 -4.48
N MET A 108 -19.86 -6.82 -4.68
CA MET A 108 -19.39 -5.57 -4.09
C MET A 108 -19.85 -5.54 -2.63
N LEU A 109 -18.96 -5.78 -1.68
CA LEU A 109 -19.23 -5.51 -0.26
C LEU A 109 -18.78 -4.07 0.05
N LEU A 110 -19.77 -3.20 0.21
CA LEU A 110 -19.62 -1.89 0.87
C LEU A 110 -19.81 -2.08 2.40
N PRO A 111 -19.23 -1.22 3.24
CA PRO A 111 -19.47 -1.24 4.69
C PRO A 111 -20.95 -1.03 5.04
#